data_AF-A0A2G4IJN4-F1
#
_entry.id   AF-A0A2G4IJN4-F1
#
_cell.length_a   1.000
_cell.length_b   1.000
_cell.length_c   1.000
_cell.angle_alpha   90.00
_cell.angle_beta   90.00
_cell.angle_gamma   90.00
#
_symmetry.space_group_name_H-M   'P 1'
#
loop_
_entity.id
_entity.type
_entity.pdbx_description
1 polymer ?
#
loop_
_entity_poly.entity_id
_entity_poly.type
_entity_poly.pdbx_seq_one_letter_code
_entity_poly.pdbx_strand_id
1 'polypeptide(L)'
;MGNVHSHLGVGPAPGLAALEGTNEATDPNTAEVWAEHSIWPQDLQFSHALAGGVTSMQVLPGSANLFGGRSVILKNVWSRSVQGMKFPGAKYGMKMSGGENPMRVCGEKNRTPSTHMANFAGYRAGWIKALEYQYEWDQFTAKRKQGDPAAKPPKRDLELETLAAALRGDILLQMHCYRADEMM
;
A
#
# COMPACT_ATOMS: atom_id res chain seq x y z
N MET A 1 -0.91 -2.25 23.53
CA MET A 1 -0.53 -3.36 22.61
C MET A 1 -0.60 -2.84 21.18
N GLY A 2 0.27 -3.29 20.28
CA GLY A 2 0.29 -2.86 18.88
C GLY A 2 -0.36 -3.89 17.96
N ASN A 3 -1.13 -3.43 16.96
CA ASN A 3 -1.64 -4.28 15.88
C ASN A 3 -0.88 -4.00 14.57
N VAL A 4 -0.11 -4.96 14.07
CA VAL A 4 0.71 -4.81 12.85
C VAL A 4 -0.05 -5.06 11.53
N HIS A 5 -1.31 -5.47 11.61
CA HIS A 5 -2.17 -5.63 10.44
C HIS A 5 -3.62 -5.31 10.78
N SER A 6 -4.15 -4.22 10.23
CA SER A 6 -5.53 -3.81 10.45
C SER A 6 -6.19 -3.22 9.21
N HIS A 7 -7.52 -3.28 9.21
CA HIS A 7 -8.41 -2.62 8.25
C HIS A 7 -9.37 -1.64 8.96
N LEU A 8 -9.09 -1.29 10.23
CA LEU A 8 -9.89 -0.34 11.00
C LEU A 8 -9.96 1.03 10.28
N GLY A 9 -11.16 1.60 10.20
CA GLY A 9 -11.41 2.85 9.50
C GLY A 9 -11.51 2.76 7.98
N VAL A 10 -10.81 1.83 7.32
CA VAL A 10 -10.98 1.59 5.86
C VAL A 10 -12.07 0.57 5.54
N GLY A 11 -12.32 -0.38 6.44
CA GLY A 11 -13.47 -1.29 6.43
C GLY A 11 -14.27 -1.10 7.72
N PRO A 12 -15.05 -0.01 7.85
CA PRO A 12 -15.69 0.34 9.11
C PRO A 12 -16.85 -0.59 9.48
N ALA A 13 -17.22 -0.60 10.77
CA ALA A 13 -18.40 -1.32 11.25
C ALA A 13 -19.49 -0.35 11.76
N PRO A 14 -20.78 -0.59 11.43
CA PRO A 14 -21.27 -1.64 10.55
C PRO A 14 -20.82 -1.45 9.09
N GLY A 15 -20.49 -2.54 8.41
CA GLY A 15 -20.01 -2.52 7.03
C GLY A 15 -21.12 -2.10 6.08
N LEU A 16 -20.89 -1.01 5.35
CA LEU A 16 -21.77 -0.53 4.29
C LEU A 16 -20.95 -0.39 3.01
N ALA A 17 -21.49 -0.80 1.87
CA ALA A 17 -20.77 -0.75 0.59
C ALA A 17 -20.27 0.67 0.25
N ALA A 18 -21.00 1.71 0.65
CA ALA A 18 -20.61 3.10 0.45
C ALA A 18 -19.41 3.56 1.30
N LEU A 19 -19.04 2.78 2.31
CA LEU A 19 -17.90 3.04 3.21
C LEU A 19 -16.73 2.08 2.93
N GLU A 20 -16.83 1.22 1.92
CA GLU A 20 -15.80 0.24 1.61
C GLU A 20 -14.56 0.93 1.03
N GLY A 21 -13.48 0.91 1.80
CA GLY A 21 -12.19 1.50 1.47
C GLY A 21 -11.04 0.51 1.49
N THR A 22 -11.31 -0.78 1.73
CA THR A 22 -10.26 -1.77 2.02
C THR A 22 -9.49 -2.17 0.78
N ASN A 23 -10.16 -2.38 -0.35
CA ASN A 23 -9.52 -2.85 -1.59
C ASN A 23 -9.94 -2.00 -2.79
N GLU A 24 -8.97 -1.33 -3.42
CA GLU A 24 -9.16 -0.77 -4.77
C GLU A 24 -8.97 -1.89 -5.80
N ALA A 25 -9.94 -2.79 -5.86
CA ALA A 25 -9.85 -4.04 -6.64
C ALA A 25 -9.98 -3.83 -8.17
N THR A 26 -9.74 -2.63 -8.68
CA THR A 26 -9.92 -2.32 -10.10
C THR A 26 -8.70 -2.69 -10.94
N ASP A 27 -7.48 -2.64 -10.40
CA ASP A 27 -6.24 -3.04 -11.08
C ASP A 27 -5.34 -3.90 -10.19
N PRO A 28 -4.64 -4.94 -10.69
CA PRO A 28 -3.70 -5.72 -9.86
C PRO A 28 -2.57 -4.88 -9.24
N ASN A 29 -2.21 -3.73 -9.82
CA ASN A 29 -1.27 -2.79 -9.22
C ASN A 29 -1.98 -1.47 -8.93
N THR A 30 -2.10 -1.13 -7.66
CA THR A 30 -2.66 0.15 -7.19
C THR A 30 -1.71 0.79 -6.17
N ALA A 31 -0.39 0.68 -6.38
CA ALA A 31 0.62 1.20 -5.46
C ALA A 31 0.50 2.74 -5.22
N GLU A 32 -0.19 3.45 -6.10
CA GLU A 32 -0.51 4.87 -5.99
C GLU A 32 -1.60 5.20 -4.95
N VAL A 33 -2.41 4.22 -4.50
CA VAL A 33 -3.46 4.45 -3.49
C VAL A 33 -2.95 4.29 -2.07
N TRP A 34 -3.61 4.93 -1.11
CA TRP A 34 -3.15 5.03 0.27
C TRP A 34 -4.33 4.76 1.20
N ALA A 35 -4.15 3.82 2.14
CA ALA A 35 -5.18 3.54 3.14
C ALA A 35 -5.58 4.80 3.91
N GLU A 36 -4.64 5.71 4.19
CA GLU A 36 -4.93 6.94 4.94
C GLU A 36 -5.99 7.84 4.29
N HIS A 37 -6.18 7.76 2.97
CA HIS A 37 -7.19 8.55 2.26
C HIS A 37 -8.62 7.99 2.40
N SER A 38 -8.76 6.77 2.91
CA SER A 38 -10.06 6.11 3.08
C SER A 38 -10.43 5.89 4.55
N ILE A 39 -9.51 6.14 5.47
CA ILE A 39 -9.76 5.97 6.90
C ILE A 39 -10.85 6.94 7.38
N TRP A 40 -11.96 6.38 7.86
CA TRP A 40 -12.99 7.11 8.59
C TRP A 40 -12.64 7.16 10.09
N PRO A 41 -12.20 8.31 10.64
CA PRO A 41 -11.68 8.37 12.02
C PRO A 41 -12.76 8.16 13.10
N GLN A 42 -14.04 8.19 12.72
CA GLN A 42 -15.17 7.96 13.65
C GLN A 42 -15.71 6.53 13.59
N ASP A 43 -15.01 5.61 12.93
CA ASP A 43 -15.32 4.19 13.01
C ASP A 43 -15.33 3.72 14.47
N LEU A 44 -16.47 3.18 14.92
CA LEU A 44 -16.67 2.71 16.30
C LEU A 44 -15.68 1.62 16.69
N GLN A 45 -15.16 0.87 15.70
CA GLN A 45 -14.18 -0.17 15.95
C GLN A 45 -12.87 0.38 16.56
N PHE A 46 -12.48 1.64 16.32
CA PHE A 46 -11.33 2.25 16.98
C PHE A 46 -11.53 2.30 18.51
N SER A 47 -12.73 2.68 18.96
CA SER A 47 -13.07 2.75 20.39
C SER A 47 -13.11 1.35 21.01
N HIS A 48 -13.66 0.36 20.30
CA HIS A 48 -13.64 -1.04 20.76
C HIS A 48 -12.21 -1.59 20.83
N ALA A 49 -11.38 -1.34 19.83
CA ALA A 49 -9.98 -1.74 19.84
C ALA A 49 -9.20 -1.07 20.99
N LEU A 50 -9.51 0.20 21.29
CA LEU A 50 -8.90 0.92 22.41
C LEU A 50 -9.31 0.32 23.76
N ALA A 51 -10.58 -0.02 23.93
CA ALA A 51 -11.07 -0.73 25.12
C ALA A 51 -10.40 -2.10 25.31
N GLY A 52 -10.02 -2.76 24.21
CA GLY A 52 -9.19 -3.98 24.20
C GLY A 52 -7.68 -3.75 24.38
N GLY A 53 -7.22 -2.51 24.59
CA GLY A 53 -5.81 -2.19 24.84
C GLY A 53 -4.95 -1.97 23.58
N VAL A 54 -5.56 -1.87 22.39
CA VAL A 54 -4.85 -1.52 21.15
C VAL A 54 -4.64 -0.02 21.09
N THR A 55 -3.39 0.42 21.25
CA THR A 55 -3.00 1.84 21.34
C THR A 55 -2.32 2.34 20.07
N SER A 56 -1.87 1.43 19.21
CA SER A 56 -1.25 1.74 17.93
C SER A 56 -1.55 0.63 16.93
N MET A 57 -1.69 0.99 15.66
CA MET A 57 -1.99 0.02 14.60
C MET A 57 -1.42 0.43 13.25
N GLN A 58 -1.05 -0.55 12.42
CA GLN A 58 -0.82 -0.35 11.00
C GLN A 58 -2.13 -0.64 10.26
N VAL A 59 -2.72 0.40 9.66
CA VAL A 59 -3.88 0.27 8.77
C VAL A 59 -3.38 0.16 7.35
N LEU A 60 -3.83 -0.88 6.65
CA LEU A 60 -3.37 -1.17 5.29
C LEU A 60 -4.53 -1.64 4.39
N PRO A 61 -4.34 -1.57 3.06
CA PRO A 61 -5.25 -2.17 2.10
C PRO A 61 -5.42 -3.68 2.32
N GLY A 62 -6.49 -4.26 1.78
CA GLY A 62 -6.77 -5.69 1.80
C GLY A 62 -5.83 -6.50 0.90
N SER A 63 -6.26 -7.69 0.50
CA SER A 63 -5.42 -8.64 -0.25
C SER A 63 -5.88 -8.90 -1.68
N ALA A 64 -6.76 -8.06 -2.22
CA ALA A 64 -7.30 -8.22 -3.57
C ALA A 64 -6.28 -7.97 -4.70
N ASN A 65 -5.23 -7.19 -4.44
CA ASN A 65 -4.28 -6.71 -5.44
C ASN A 65 -2.88 -7.30 -5.19
N LEU A 66 -2.06 -7.40 -6.24
CA LEU A 66 -0.64 -7.74 -6.12
C LEU A 66 0.11 -6.67 -5.35
N PHE A 67 -0.14 -5.41 -5.69
CA PHE A 67 0.30 -4.23 -4.95
C PHE A 67 -0.96 -3.45 -4.55
N GLY A 68 -1.31 -3.45 -3.27
CA GLY A 68 -2.57 -2.89 -2.78
C GLY A 68 -2.53 -1.42 -2.40
N GLY A 69 -1.34 -0.81 -2.37
CA GLY A 69 -1.15 0.58 -1.97
C GLY A 69 -0.50 0.76 -0.60
N ARG A 70 -0.37 2.03 -0.18
CA ARG A 70 0.34 2.41 1.04
C ARG A 70 -0.47 2.15 2.31
N SER A 71 0.23 1.72 3.34
CA SER A 71 -0.28 1.59 4.70
C SER A 71 0.22 2.71 5.59
N VAL A 72 -0.53 3.01 6.66
CA VAL A 72 -0.21 4.07 7.61
C VAL A 72 -0.22 3.52 9.03
N ILE A 73 0.73 3.96 9.85
CA ILE A 73 0.75 3.65 11.28
C ILE A 73 0.03 4.77 12.04
N LEU A 74 -0.98 4.38 12.81
CA LEU A 74 -1.80 5.27 13.62
C LEU A 74 -1.63 5.00 15.11
N LYS A 75 -1.76 6.07 15.89
CA LYS A 75 -2.13 6.02 17.31
C LYS A 75 -3.65 5.89 17.40
N ASN A 76 -4.10 4.99 18.26
CA ASN A 76 -5.52 4.83 18.52
C ASN A 76 -5.99 5.90 19.51
N VAL A 77 -6.19 7.11 19.00
CA VAL A 77 -6.64 8.28 19.77
C VAL A 77 -7.84 8.88 19.08
N TRP A 78 -8.74 9.49 19.87
CA TRP A 78 -9.85 10.23 19.30
C TRP A 78 -9.33 11.42 18.49
N SER A 79 -9.78 11.54 17.24
CA SER A 79 -9.44 12.62 16.34
C SER A 79 -10.55 12.83 15.32
N ARG A 80 -10.65 14.05 14.78
CA ARG A 80 -11.53 14.36 13.66
C ARG A 80 -10.92 14.00 12.30
N SER A 81 -9.60 13.77 12.25
CA SER A 81 -8.87 13.47 11.02
C SER A 81 -7.84 12.36 11.24
N VAL A 82 -7.52 11.62 10.17
CA VAL A 82 -6.43 10.65 10.17
C VAL A 82 -5.08 11.30 10.54
N GLN A 83 -4.87 12.56 10.18
CA GLN A 83 -3.64 13.30 10.50
C GLN A 83 -3.43 13.44 12.01
N GLY A 84 -4.50 13.69 12.78
CA GLY A 84 -4.44 13.71 14.24
C GLY A 84 -4.21 12.33 14.87
N MET A 85 -4.41 11.25 14.10
CA MET A 85 -4.12 9.88 14.52
C MET A 85 -2.73 9.40 14.08
N LYS A 86 -2.04 10.07 13.14
CA LYS A 86 -0.77 9.57 12.60
C LYS A 86 0.28 9.38 13.69
N PHE A 87 0.97 8.25 13.63
CA PHE A 87 2.07 7.99 14.53
C PHE A 87 3.29 8.85 14.12
N PRO A 88 3.79 9.75 14.99
CA PRO A 88 4.86 10.67 14.63
C PRO A 88 6.13 9.94 14.20
N GLY A 89 6.72 10.36 13.07
CA GLY A 89 7.96 9.79 12.54
C GLY A 89 7.83 8.37 11.98
N ALA A 90 6.65 7.76 11.98
CA ALA A 90 6.45 6.45 11.39
C ALA A 90 6.58 6.51 9.86
N LYS A 91 7.35 5.59 9.29
CA LYS A 91 7.37 5.38 7.84
C LYS A 91 6.00 4.88 7.38
N TYR A 92 5.64 5.22 6.14
CA TYR A 92 4.58 4.49 5.45
C TYR A 92 5.04 3.05 5.20
N GLY A 93 4.08 2.13 5.13
CA GLY A 93 4.32 0.82 4.54
C GLY A 93 3.63 0.69 3.19
N MET A 94 3.72 -0.50 2.60
CA MET A 94 3.00 -0.86 1.38
C MET A 94 2.51 -2.29 1.51
N LYS A 95 1.25 -2.52 1.12
CA LYS A 95 0.67 -3.86 1.07
C LYS A 95 0.97 -4.50 -0.28
N MET A 96 1.51 -5.70 -0.24
CA MET A 96 1.48 -6.63 -1.35
C MET A 96 0.81 -7.94 -0.94
N SER A 97 0.23 -8.63 -1.92
CA SER A 97 -0.44 -9.91 -1.67
C SER A 97 -0.18 -10.88 -2.79
N GLY A 98 -0.05 -12.15 -2.44
CA GLY A 98 0.06 -13.28 -3.34
C GLY A 98 -0.91 -14.39 -3.03
N GLY A 99 -0.65 -15.55 -3.63
CA GLY A 99 -1.51 -16.71 -3.53
C GLY A 99 -2.91 -16.48 -4.11
N GLU A 100 -3.91 -17.03 -3.44
CA GLU A 100 -5.27 -17.17 -3.96
C GLU A 100 -6.01 -15.84 -4.13
N ASN A 101 -5.84 -14.87 -3.22
CA ASN A 101 -6.69 -13.68 -3.20
C ASN A 101 -6.59 -12.83 -4.49
N PRO A 102 -5.39 -12.39 -4.95
CA PRO A 102 -5.30 -11.64 -6.19
C PRO A 102 -5.75 -12.46 -7.39
N MET A 103 -5.43 -13.76 -7.41
CA MET A 103 -5.83 -14.67 -8.48
C MET A 103 -7.36 -14.76 -8.62
N ARG A 104 -8.05 -14.91 -7.50
CA ARG A 104 -9.50 -15.02 -7.47
C ARG A 104 -10.15 -13.69 -7.88
N VAL A 105 -9.73 -12.57 -7.28
CA VAL A 105 -10.35 -11.25 -7.54
C VAL A 105 -10.10 -10.77 -8.97
N CYS A 106 -8.88 -10.91 -9.48
CA CYS A 106 -8.58 -10.53 -10.86
C CYS A 106 -9.16 -11.55 -11.86
N GLY A 107 -9.13 -12.85 -11.54
CA GLY A 107 -9.71 -13.92 -12.35
C GLY A 107 -11.22 -13.81 -12.53
N GLU A 108 -11.98 -13.48 -11.47
CA GLU A 108 -13.42 -13.17 -11.53
C GLU A 108 -13.74 -12.01 -12.49
N LYS A 109 -12.75 -11.14 -12.76
CA LYS A 109 -12.84 -9.99 -13.67
C LYS A 109 -12.23 -10.26 -15.05
N ASN A 110 -11.85 -11.50 -15.37
CA ASN A 110 -11.12 -11.87 -16.58
C ASN A 110 -9.83 -11.04 -16.78
N ARG A 111 -9.14 -10.69 -15.69
CA ARG A 111 -7.84 -9.98 -15.71
C ARG A 111 -6.76 -10.87 -15.11
N THR A 112 -5.52 -10.61 -15.52
CA THR A 112 -4.34 -11.16 -14.85
C THR A 112 -4.15 -10.47 -13.48
N PRO A 113 -3.66 -11.16 -12.44
CA PRO A 113 -3.33 -12.59 -12.37
C PRO A 113 -4.56 -13.49 -12.15
N SER A 114 -4.51 -14.71 -12.69
CA SER A 114 -5.48 -15.79 -12.37
C SER A 114 -4.78 -17.10 -11.94
N THR A 115 -3.45 -17.07 -11.82
CA THR A 115 -2.59 -18.21 -11.48
C THR A 115 -1.40 -17.75 -10.63
N HIS A 116 -0.79 -18.65 -9.86
CA HIS A 116 0.38 -18.32 -9.04
C HIS A 116 1.54 -17.79 -9.89
N MET A 117 1.78 -18.39 -11.06
CA MET A 117 2.81 -17.92 -11.99
C MET A 117 2.55 -16.49 -12.48
N ALA A 118 1.28 -16.12 -12.68
CA ALA A 118 0.92 -14.76 -13.06
C ALA A 118 1.11 -13.75 -11.93
N ASN A 119 0.96 -14.15 -10.65
CA ASN A 119 1.34 -13.29 -9.52
C ASN A 119 2.82 -12.90 -9.61
N PHE A 120 3.71 -13.89 -9.76
CA PHE A 120 5.15 -13.64 -9.90
C PHE A 120 5.51 -12.81 -11.14
N ALA A 121 4.87 -13.09 -12.28
CA ALA A 121 5.06 -12.29 -13.48
C ALA A 121 4.65 -10.81 -13.25
N GLY A 122 3.54 -10.59 -12.55
CA GLY A 122 3.06 -9.26 -12.18
C GLY A 122 4.00 -8.53 -11.24
N TYR A 123 4.52 -9.20 -10.20
CA TYR A 123 5.53 -8.59 -9.31
C TYR A 123 6.78 -8.19 -10.08
N ARG A 124 7.34 -9.10 -10.89
CA ARG A 124 8.54 -8.84 -11.67
C ARG A 124 8.33 -7.65 -12.61
N ALA A 125 7.20 -7.59 -13.31
CA ALA A 125 6.88 -6.49 -14.19
C ALA A 125 6.79 -5.15 -13.44
N GLY A 126 6.11 -5.11 -12.27
CA GLY A 126 6.02 -3.90 -11.45
C GLY A 126 7.39 -3.43 -10.93
N TRP A 127 8.20 -4.34 -10.41
CA TRP A 127 9.51 -4.01 -9.87
C TRP A 127 10.52 -3.58 -10.93
N ILE A 128 10.51 -4.20 -12.12
CA ILE A 128 11.38 -3.78 -13.25
C ILE A 128 11.06 -2.32 -13.64
N LYS A 129 9.78 -1.99 -13.80
CA LYS A 129 9.37 -0.61 -14.11
C LYS A 129 9.77 0.38 -13.01
N ALA A 130 9.63 -0.02 -11.75
CA ALA A 130 10.02 0.82 -10.61
C ALA A 130 11.53 1.06 -10.55
N LEU A 131 12.34 0.05 -10.88
CA LEU A 131 13.79 0.16 -10.95
C LEU A 131 14.22 1.09 -12.10
N GLU A 132 13.63 0.94 -13.28
CA GLU A 132 13.85 1.84 -14.43
C GLU A 132 13.47 3.29 -14.07
N TYR A 133 12.29 3.49 -13.48
CA TYR A 133 11.83 4.78 -12.99
C TYR A 133 12.82 5.40 -11.99
N GLN A 134 13.26 4.63 -11.00
CA GLN A 134 14.26 5.08 -10.04
C GLN A 134 15.55 5.53 -10.73
N TYR A 135 16.05 4.74 -11.68
CA TYR A 135 17.27 5.05 -12.40
C TYR A 135 17.17 6.36 -13.19
N GLU A 136 16.06 6.60 -13.87
CA GLU A 136 15.82 7.87 -14.58
C GLU A 136 15.84 9.08 -13.63
N TRP A 137 15.23 8.97 -12.45
CA TRP A 137 15.23 10.02 -11.43
C TRP A 137 16.60 10.25 -10.80
N ASP A 138 17.37 9.19 -10.56
CA ASP A 138 18.72 9.26 -10.03
C ASP A 138 19.65 9.98 -11.03
N GLN A 139 19.55 9.65 -12.32
CA GLN A 139 20.28 10.34 -13.39
C GLN A 139 19.91 11.82 -13.48
N PHE A 140 18.61 12.15 -13.46
CA PHE A 140 18.15 13.53 -13.48
C PHE A 140 18.69 14.31 -12.28
N THR A 141 18.62 13.73 -11.08
CA THR A 141 19.11 14.35 -9.85
C THR A 141 20.62 14.59 -9.90
N ALA A 142 21.39 13.65 -10.45
CA ALA A 142 22.83 13.79 -10.65
C ALA A 142 23.17 14.93 -11.62
N LYS A 143 22.51 15.01 -12.79
CA LYS A 143 22.72 16.10 -13.76
C LYS A 143 22.37 17.46 -13.18
N ARG A 144 21.27 17.55 -12.41
CA ARG A 144 20.87 18.78 -11.70
C ARG A 144 21.92 19.21 -10.67
N LYS A 145 22.49 18.28 -9.90
CA LYS A 145 23.59 18.58 -8.97
C LYS A 145 24.86 19.07 -9.66
N GLN A 146 25.09 18.65 -10.91
CA GLN A 146 26.20 19.11 -11.75
C GLN A 146 25.92 20.45 -12.43
N GLY A 147 24.73 21.04 -12.24
CA GLY A 147 24.37 22.34 -12.81
C GLY A 147 23.96 22.29 -14.28
N ASP A 148 23.63 21.12 -14.83
CA ASP A 148 23.19 21.00 -16.23
C ASP A 148 21.83 21.71 -16.43
N PRO A 149 21.78 22.81 -17.22
CA PRO A 149 20.55 23.54 -17.48
C PRO A 149 19.60 22.80 -18.42
N ALA A 150 20.08 21.77 -19.15
CA ALA A 150 19.28 20.95 -20.05
C ALA A 150 18.67 19.72 -19.36
N ALA A 151 19.01 19.47 -18.08
CA ALA A 151 18.45 18.37 -17.31
C ALA A 151 16.92 18.53 -17.15
N LYS A 152 16.17 17.64 -17.80
CA LYS A 152 14.70 17.58 -17.69
C LYS A 152 14.28 16.46 -16.74
N PRO A 153 13.29 16.70 -15.86
CA PRO A 153 12.79 15.66 -14.96
C PRO A 153 12.10 14.54 -15.78
N PRO A 154 12.24 13.28 -15.37
CA PRO A 154 11.43 12.19 -15.91
C PRO A 154 9.93 12.44 -15.67
N LYS A 155 9.08 11.73 -16.41
CA LYS A 155 7.63 11.81 -16.19
C LYS A 155 7.29 11.32 -14.78
N ARG A 156 6.45 12.06 -14.06
CA ARG A 156 5.99 11.66 -12.73
C ARG A 156 4.94 10.55 -12.84
N ASP A 157 5.07 9.53 -12.00
CA ASP A 157 4.16 8.40 -11.92
C ASP A 157 4.00 7.97 -10.46
N LEU A 158 2.80 8.12 -9.88
CA LEU A 158 2.58 7.91 -8.46
C LEU A 158 2.66 6.43 -8.05
N GLU A 159 2.34 5.52 -8.96
CA GLU A 159 2.45 4.07 -8.74
C GLU A 159 3.93 3.72 -8.60
N LEU A 160 4.73 4.13 -9.59
CA LEU A 160 6.17 3.87 -9.61
C LEU A 160 6.94 4.64 -8.53
N GLU A 161 6.46 5.82 -8.10
CA GLU A 161 7.01 6.52 -6.94
C GLU A 161 6.92 5.70 -5.66
N THR A 162 5.77 5.06 -5.41
CA THR A 162 5.59 4.18 -4.25
C THR A 162 6.50 2.97 -4.33
N LEU A 163 6.55 2.30 -5.48
CA LEU A 163 7.39 1.13 -5.67
C LEU A 163 8.89 1.47 -5.56
N ALA A 164 9.33 2.56 -6.18
CA ALA A 164 10.72 3.02 -6.07
C ALA A 164 11.09 3.42 -4.62
N ALA A 165 10.16 4.02 -3.87
CA ALA A 165 10.37 4.30 -2.46
C ALA A 165 10.47 3.01 -1.61
N ALA A 166 9.78 1.94 -1.99
CA ALA A 166 9.96 0.63 -1.37
C ALA A 166 11.33 0.02 -1.70
N LEU A 167 11.79 0.12 -2.95
CA LEU A 167 13.14 -0.32 -3.36
C LEU A 167 14.25 0.42 -2.61
N ARG A 168 14.07 1.71 -2.29
CA ARG A 168 14.99 2.52 -1.48
C ARG A 168 14.92 2.25 0.03
N GLY A 169 13.90 1.52 0.51
CA GLY A 169 13.67 1.29 1.94
C GLY A 169 13.03 2.49 2.68
N ASP A 170 12.50 3.47 1.95
CA ASP A 170 11.74 4.60 2.49
C ASP A 170 10.31 4.18 2.89
N ILE A 171 9.78 3.16 2.21
CA ILE A 171 8.49 2.52 2.50
C ILE A 171 8.74 1.05 2.85
N LEU A 172 8.14 0.57 3.94
CA LEU A 172 8.30 -0.81 4.40
C LEU A 172 7.27 -1.75 3.76
N LEU A 173 7.72 -2.88 3.23
CA LEU A 173 6.83 -3.85 2.59
C LEU A 173 6.13 -4.74 3.63
N GLN A 174 4.83 -4.95 3.46
CA GLN A 174 4.08 -6.02 4.10
C GLN A 174 3.50 -6.94 3.02
N MET A 175 3.91 -8.21 3.06
CA MET A 175 3.49 -9.23 2.11
C MET A 175 2.51 -10.19 2.76
N HIS A 176 1.32 -10.32 2.19
CA HIS A 176 0.39 -11.39 2.52
C HIS A 176 0.63 -12.57 1.57
N CYS A 177 1.00 -13.72 2.14
CA CYS A 177 1.12 -14.98 1.41
C CYS A 177 0.43 -16.10 2.17
N TYR A 178 -0.02 -17.11 1.44
CA TYR A 178 -0.61 -18.33 2.00
C TYR A 178 0.45 -19.40 2.22
N ARG A 179 1.51 -19.38 1.41
CA ARG A 179 2.61 -20.34 1.48
C ARG A 179 3.95 -19.60 1.51
N ALA A 180 4.93 -20.18 2.17
CA ALA A 180 6.25 -19.56 2.32
C ALA A 180 6.98 -19.37 0.98
N ASP A 181 6.77 -20.28 0.02
CA ASP A 181 7.35 -20.21 -1.32
C ASP A 181 6.81 -19.04 -2.17
N GLU A 182 5.72 -18.40 -1.74
CA GLU A 182 5.14 -17.23 -2.43
C GLU A 182 5.89 -15.93 -2.09
N MET A 183 6.88 -15.99 -1.20
CA MET A 183 7.73 -14.86 -0.79
C MET A 183 9.17 -14.97 -1.33
N MET A 184 9.50 -16.04 -2.07
CA MET A 184 10.85 -16.31 -2.56
C MET A 184 11.10 -15.79 -3.99
#